data_AF-A0A358MCP6-F1
#
_entry.id   AF-A0A358MCP6-F1
#
_cell.length_a   1.000
_cell.length_b   1.000
_cell.length_c   1.000
_cell.angle_alpha   90.00
_cell.angle_beta   90.00
_cell.angle_gamma   90.00
#
_symmetry.space_group_name_H-M   'P 1'
#
loop_
_entity.id
_entity.type
_entity.pdbx_description
1 polymer ?
#
loop_
_entity_poly.entity_id
_entity_poly.type
_entity_poly.pdbx_seq_one_letter_code
_entity_poly.pdbx_strand_id
1 'polypeptide(L)'
;PNGAGKTTLLKLLMGEILPDTGTVAIGTNLLPAIFDQSRAKLDPEMTLWDSLTGDPEMRVSGKADQVLVRGQPRHVVGYLKDFLFDERQARAPVKSLSGGEKARLLLAKLMARESNLLILDEPTND
;
A
#
# COMPACT_ATOMS: atom_id res chain seq x y z
N PRO A 1 -0.77 4.80 23.79
CA PRO A 1 -0.22 3.75 24.67
C PRO A 1 -0.04 2.42 23.92
N ASN A 2 1.19 1.91 23.88
CA ASN A 2 1.44 0.50 23.52
C ASN A 2 0.71 -0.39 24.54
N GLY A 3 0.00 -1.41 24.05
CA GLY A 3 -0.84 -2.28 24.89
C GLY A 3 -2.28 -1.79 25.12
N ALA A 4 -2.73 -0.71 24.47
CA ALA A 4 -4.13 -0.25 24.57
C ALA A 4 -5.16 -1.12 23.80
N GLY A 5 -4.74 -2.26 23.24
CA GLY A 5 -5.63 -3.18 22.54
C GLY A 5 -5.86 -2.90 21.04
N LYS A 6 -5.11 -1.98 20.41
CA LYS A 6 -5.23 -1.68 18.96
C LYS A 6 -5.10 -2.94 18.10
N THR A 7 -4.07 -3.75 18.33
CA THR A 7 -3.87 -5.00 17.60
C THR A 7 -5.02 -5.97 17.82
N THR A 8 -5.55 -6.06 19.04
CA THR A 8 -6.71 -6.89 19.36
C THR A 8 -7.96 -6.42 18.61
N LEU A 9 -8.19 -5.10 18.57
CA LEU A 9 -9.28 -4.49 17.80
C LEU A 9 -9.15 -4.78 16.30
N LEU A 10 -7.95 -4.62 15.72
CA LEU A 10 -7.71 -4.92 14.31
C LEU A 10 -7.97 -6.41 14.00
N LYS A 11 -7.52 -7.32 14.86
CA LYS A 11 -7.78 -8.75 14.71
C LYS A 11 -9.26 -9.09 14.77
N LEU A 12 -10.04 -8.43 15.65
CA LEU A 12 -11.50 -8.56 15.69
C LEU A 12 -12.15 -8.09 14.38
N LEU A 13 -11.73 -6.93 13.87
CA LEU A 13 -12.27 -6.34 12.62
C LEU A 13 -11.89 -7.14 11.37
N MET A 14 -10.77 -7.84 11.39
CA MET A 14 -10.34 -8.77 10.33
C MET A 14 -10.93 -10.17 10.48
N GLY A 15 -11.64 -10.46 11.58
CA GLY A 15 -12.21 -11.78 11.86
C GLY A 15 -11.17 -12.84 12.27
N GLU A 16 -9.95 -12.43 12.62
CA GLU A 16 -8.89 -13.34 13.08
C GLU A 16 -9.15 -13.87 14.50
N ILE A 17 -9.91 -13.12 15.31
CA ILE A 17 -10.33 -13.52 16.66
C ILE A 17 -11.80 -13.19 16.89
N LEU A 18 -12.46 -13.91 17.80
CA LEU A 18 -13.84 -13.68 18.21
C LEU A 18 -13.91 -12.75 19.43
N PRO A 19 -14.96 -11.93 19.58
CA PRO A 19 -15.19 -11.17 20.79
C PRO A 19 -15.62 -12.09 21.94
N ASP A 20 -15.12 -11.86 23.14
CA ASP A 20 -15.57 -12.58 24.34
C ASP A 20 -17.03 -12.24 24.70
N THR A 21 -17.44 -11.00 24.42
CA THR A 21 -18.82 -10.51 24.58
C THR A 21 -19.15 -9.46 23.51
N GLY A 22 -20.44 -9.28 23.19
CA GLY A 22 -20.88 -8.35 22.15
C GLY A 22 -20.94 -8.99 20.76
N THR A 23 -21.05 -8.18 19.72
CA THR A 23 -21.15 -8.66 18.32
C THR A 23 -20.23 -7.87 17.39
N VAL A 24 -19.67 -8.56 16.41
CA VAL A 24 -18.90 -7.97 15.31
C VAL A 24 -19.52 -8.47 14.01
N ALA A 25 -20.01 -7.54 13.18
CA ALA A 25 -20.55 -7.85 11.87
C ALA A 25 -19.50 -7.52 10.80
N ILE A 26 -18.97 -8.54 10.14
CA ILE A 26 -17.99 -8.39 9.07
C ILE A 26 -18.72 -8.49 7.73
N GLY A 27 -18.55 -7.49 6.87
CA GLY A 27 -19.10 -7.54 5.52
C GLY A 27 -18.53 -8.71 4.71
N THR A 28 -19.34 -9.30 3.83
CA THR A 28 -18.88 -10.31 2.87
C THR A 28 -17.83 -9.69 1.93
N ASN A 29 -16.71 -10.37 1.69
CA ASN A 29 -15.53 -9.90 0.92
C ASN A 29 -14.71 -8.75 1.56
N LEU A 30 -14.28 -8.90 2.81
CA LEU A 30 -13.24 -8.03 3.34
C LEU A 30 -11.91 -8.24 2.58
N LEU A 31 -11.35 -7.18 2.01
CA LEU A 31 -10.04 -7.14 1.38
C LEU A 31 -9.17 -6.13 2.15
N PRO A 32 -8.60 -6.54 3.30
CA PRO A 32 -7.80 -5.65 4.12
C PRO A 32 -6.44 -5.37 3.47
N ALA A 33 -6.06 -4.10 3.47
CA ALA A 33 -4.76 -3.59 3.07
C ALA A 33 -4.07 -3.03 4.32
N ILE A 34 -3.03 -3.72 4.81
CA ILE A 34 -2.24 -3.26 5.96
C ILE A 34 -1.04 -2.48 5.44
N PHE A 35 -0.96 -1.21 5.84
CA PHE A 35 0.22 -0.37 5.67
C PHE A 35 1.10 -0.52 6.90
N ASP A 36 2.21 -1.25 6.75
CA ASP A 36 3.27 -1.33 7.75
C ASP A 36 4.57 -0.83 7.11
N GLN A 37 4.96 0.40 7.45
CA GLN A 37 6.16 1.03 6.89
C GLN A 37 7.45 0.28 7.27
N SER A 38 7.47 -0.45 8.39
CA SER A 38 8.63 -1.22 8.86
C SER A 38 8.84 -2.51 8.04
N ARG A 39 7.75 -3.09 7.52
CA ARG A 39 7.77 -4.32 6.72
C ARG A 39 7.75 -4.06 5.22
N ALA A 40 7.29 -2.89 4.79
CA ALA A 40 7.21 -2.52 3.40
C ALA A 40 8.60 -2.20 2.82
N LYS A 41 9.28 -3.26 2.37
CA LYS A 41 10.59 -3.14 1.72
C LYS A 41 10.41 -2.64 0.29
N LEU A 42 10.90 -1.44 0.03
CA LEU A 42 11.16 -0.97 -1.32
C LEU A 42 12.58 -1.34 -1.72
N ASP A 43 12.78 -1.83 -2.95
CA ASP A 43 14.11 -2.00 -3.50
C ASP A 43 14.72 -0.60 -3.79
N PRO A 44 15.83 -0.22 -3.12
CA PRO A 44 16.43 1.11 -3.26
C PRO A 44 17.00 1.38 -4.65
N GLU A 45 17.35 0.35 -5.40
CA GLU A 45 17.99 0.47 -6.72
C GLU A 45 16.98 0.50 -7.86
N MET A 46 15.76 0.01 -7.66
CA MET A 46 14.69 0.11 -8.64
C MET A 46 14.24 1.55 -8.84
N THR A 47 13.84 1.89 -10.06
CA THR A 47 13.15 3.16 -10.31
C THR A 47 11.72 3.11 -9.76
N LEU A 48 11.11 4.27 -9.50
CA LEU A 48 9.69 4.32 -9.10
C LEU A 48 8.81 3.60 -10.13
N TRP A 49 9.03 3.88 -11.41
CA TRP A 49 8.37 3.22 -12.53
C TRP A 49 8.48 1.71 -12.45
N ASP A 50 9.70 1.17 -12.32
CA ASP A 50 9.93 -0.27 -12.27
C ASP A 50 9.34 -0.89 -11.00
N SER A 51 9.37 -0.15 -9.88
CA SER A 51 8.81 -0.63 -8.61
C SER A 51 7.29 -0.84 -8.65
N LEU A 52 6.58 -0.19 -9.59
CA LEU A 52 5.16 -0.41 -9.84
C LEU A 52 4.92 -1.35 -11.03
N THR A 53 5.58 -1.13 -12.16
CA THR A 53 5.36 -1.93 -13.39
C THR A 53 5.93 -3.34 -13.32
N GLY A 54 6.94 -3.55 -12.47
CA GLY A 54 7.50 -4.86 -12.15
C GLY A 54 6.79 -5.58 -11.01
N ASP A 55 5.87 -4.91 -10.29
CA ASP A 55 5.14 -5.52 -9.18
C ASP A 55 4.14 -6.56 -9.72
N PRO A 56 4.22 -7.84 -9.31
CA PRO A 56 3.35 -8.90 -9.82
C PRO A 56 1.85 -8.62 -9.65
N GLU A 57 1.46 -7.87 -8.62
CA GLU A 57 0.06 -7.52 -8.33
C GLU A 57 -0.42 -6.32 -9.17
N MET A 58 0.50 -5.53 -9.71
CA MET A 58 0.18 -4.29 -10.44
C MET A 58 0.57 -4.33 -11.92
N ARG A 59 1.41 -5.26 -12.36
CA ARG A 59 1.89 -5.30 -13.75
C ARG A 59 0.77 -5.61 -14.74
N VAL A 60 0.81 -4.94 -15.90
CA VAL A 60 -0.07 -5.25 -17.03
C VAL A 60 0.71 -6.08 -18.06
N SER A 61 0.22 -7.28 -18.37
CA SER A 61 0.89 -8.15 -19.35
C SER A 61 1.00 -7.48 -20.73
N GLY A 62 2.21 -7.43 -21.28
CA GLY A 62 2.49 -6.84 -22.59
C GLY A 62 2.44 -5.31 -22.66
N LYS A 63 2.26 -4.59 -21.54
CA LYS A 63 2.24 -3.11 -21.49
C LYS A 63 3.17 -2.58 -20.40
N ALA A 64 4.42 -2.28 -20.76
CA ALA A 64 5.47 -1.88 -19.82
C ALA A 64 5.30 -0.48 -19.19
N ASP A 65 4.34 0.29 -19.67
CA ASP A 65 4.01 1.65 -19.23
C ASP A 65 2.70 1.75 -18.44
N GLN A 66 2.06 0.62 -18.17
CA GLN A 66 0.77 0.55 -17.49
C GLN A 66 0.88 -0.23 -16.19
N VAL A 67 0.05 0.18 -15.23
CA VAL A 67 -0.15 -0.50 -13.96
C VAL A 67 -1.64 -0.74 -13.74
N LEU A 68 -2.01 -1.88 -13.16
CA LEU A 68 -3.35 -2.17 -12.69
C LEU A 68 -3.60 -1.37 -11.42
N VAL A 69 -4.65 -0.56 -11.46
CA VAL A 69 -5.18 0.19 -10.33
C VAL A 69 -6.61 -0.30 -10.13
N ARG A 70 -6.83 -1.11 -9.09
CA ARG A 70 -8.12 -1.74 -8.78
C ARG A 70 -8.73 -2.46 -9.99
N GLY A 71 -7.89 -3.30 -10.61
CA GLY A 71 -8.24 -4.06 -11.82
C GLY A 71 -8.26 -3.27 -13.13
N GLN A 72 -8.08 -1.95 -13.10
CA GLN A 72 -8.12 -1.10 -14.30
C GLN A 72 -6.73 -0.62 -14.71
N PRO A 73 -6.31 -0.77 -15.97
CA PRO A 73 -5.00 -0.29 -16.43
C PRO A 73 -4.95 1.23 -16.45
N ARG A 74 -3.87 1.81 -15.89
CA ARG A 74 -3.55 3.24 -15.97
C ARG A 74 -2.07 3.43 -16.32
N HIS A 75 -1.78 4.50 -17.07
CA HIS A 75 -0.41 4.86 -17.38
C HIS A 75 0.34 5.20 -16.08
N VAL A 76 1.51 4.60 -15.87
CA VAL A 76 2.23 4.65 -14.59
C VAL A 76 2.61 6.06 -14.16
N VAL A 77 3.03 6.93 -15.09
CA VAL A 77 3.32 8.35 -14.76
C VAL A 77 2.05 9.10 -14.39
N GLY A 78 0.92 8.78 -15.03
CA GLY A 78 -0.37 9.38 -14.69
C GLY A 78 -0.78 9.01 -13.27
N TYR A 79 -0.58 7.74 -12.90
CA TYR A 79 -0.84 7.26 -11.55
C TYR A 79 0.12 7.85 -10.50
N LEU A 80 1.42 7.90 -10.78
CA LEU A 80 2.42 8.48 -9.89
C LEU A 80 2.20 9.99 -9.63
N LYS A 81 1.67 10.73 -10.62
CA LYS A 81 1.26 12.13 -10.45
C LYS A 81 0.16 12.31 -9.40
N ASP A 82 -0.77 11.35 -9.28
CA ASP A 82 -1.82 11.38 -8.24
C ASP A 82 -1.22 11.33 -6.82
N PHE A 83 0.03 10.85 -6.69
CA PHE A 83 0.81 10.78 -5.45
C PHE A 83 1.93 11.83 -5.37
N LEU A 84 1.83 12.89 -6.19
CA LEU A 84 2.74 14.04 -6.21
C LEU A 84 4.18 13.69 -6.61
N PHE A 85 4.36 12.68 -7.45
CA PHE A 85 5.62 12.43 -8.13
C PHE A 85 5.59 13.04 -9.54
N ASP A 86 6.64 13.77 -9.88
CA ASP A 86 6.83 14.25 -11.25
C ASP A 86 7.41 13.16 -12.17
N GLU A 87 7.50 13.47 -13.46
CA GLU A 87 8.00 12.54 -14.47
C GLU A 87 9.49 12.20 -14.29
N ARG A 88 10.29 13.13 -13.77
CA ARG A 88 11.70 12.90 -13.48
C ARG A 88 11.84 11.93 -12.30
N GLN A 89 11.03 12.11 -11.25
CA GLN A 89 10.98 11.22 -10.09
C GLN A 89 10.51 9.82 -10.47
N ALA A 90 9.56 9.69 -11.41
CA ALA A 90 9.11 8.38 -11.90
C ALA A 90 10.27 7.53 -12.44
N ARG A 91 11.31 8.15 -12.99
CA ARG A 91 12.52 7.47 -13.50
C ARG A 91 13.68 7.44 -12.51
N ALA A 92 13.55 8.09 -11.35
CA ALA A 92 14.60 8.12 -10.33
C ALA A 92 14.60 6.82 -9.51
N PRO A 93 15.76 6.39 -8.97
CA PRO A 93 15.83 5.25 -8.08
C PRO A 93 15.16 5.55 -6.74
N VAL A 94 14.53 4.56 -6.12
CA VAL A 94 13.82 4.75 -4.83
C VAL A 94 14.72 5.32 -3.73
N LYS A 95 16.03 4.99 -3.73
CA LYS A 95 16.97 5.53 -2.74
C LYS A 95 17.09 7.04 -2.74
N SER A 96 16.75 7.73 -3.84
CA SER A 96 16.79 9.20 -3.90
C SER A 96 15.59 9.85 -3.20
N LEU A 97 14.57 9.08 -2.81
CA LEU A 97 13.40 9.58 -2.11
C LEU A 97 13.70 9.85 -0.63
N SER A 98 13.15 10.96 -0.12
CA SER A 98 13.01 11.21 1.32
C SER A 98 12.12 10.17 2.01
N GLY A 99 12.13 10.12 3.35
CA GLY A 99 11.26 9.21 4.10
C GLY A 99 9.76 9.42 3.81
N GLY A 100 9.32 10.68 3.73
CA GLY A 100 7.94 11.02 3.39
C GLY A 100 7.56 10.64 1.95
N GLU A 101 8.49 10.79 1.00
CA GLU A 101 8.27 10.33 -0.37
C GLU A 101 8.20 8.80 -0.46
N LYS A 102 9.04 8.07 0.28
CA LYS A 102 8.93 6.60 0.37
C LYS A 102 7.57 6.19 0.96
N ALA A 103 7.07 6.89 1.97
CA ALA A 103 5.74 6.65 2.51
C ALA A 103 4.64 6.87 1.46
N ARG A 104 4.72 7.94 0.66
CA ARG A 104 3.78 8.18 -0.46
C ARG A 104 3.86 7.11 -1.53
N LEU A 105 5.06 6.65 -1.89
CA LEU A 105 5.23 5.56 -2.86
C LEU A 105 4.59 4.27 -2.35
N LEU A 106 4.80 3.92 -1.09
CA LEU A 106 4.15 2.77 -0.46
C LEU A 106 2.63 2.91 -0.46
N LEU A 107 2.11 4.11 -0.16
CA LEU A 107 0.69 4.39 -0.22
C LEU A 107 0.16 4.22 -1.65
N ALA A 108 0.90 4.67 -2.66
CA ALA A 108 0.54 4.47 -4.06
C ALA A 108 0.44 2.99 -4.43
N LYS A 109 1.40 2.17 -4.00
CA LYS A 109 1.35 0.72 -4.23
C LYS A 109 0.16 0.07 -3.53
N LEU A 110 -0.17 0.52 -2.32
CA LEU A 110 -1.29 -0.01 -1.56
C LEU A 110 -2.65 0.37 -2.15
N MET A 111 -2.81 1.63 -2.56
CA MET A 111 -4.05 2.15 -3.16
C MET A 111 -4.35 1.57 -4.55
N ALA A 112 -3.33 1.04 -5.22
CA ALA A 112 -3.50 0.35 -6.50
C ALA A 112 -4.17 -1.02 -6.35
N ARG A 113 -4.08 -1.64 -5.17
CA ARG A 113 -4.69 -2.95 -4.91
C ARG A 113 -6.18 -2.79 -4.64
N GLU A 114 -6.96 -3.82 -4.97
CA GLU A 114 -8.34 -3.92 -4.53
C GLU A 114 -8.36 -4.07 -3.01
N SER A 115 -8.84 -3.05 -2.31
CA SER A 115 -8.99 -3.05 -0.86
C SER A 115 -10.20 -2.23 -0.46
N ASN A 116 -10.92 -2.70 0.55
CA ASN A 116 -12.08 -2.03 1.14
C ASN A 116 -11.91 -1.73 2.64
N LEU A 117 -10.77 -2.13 3.22
CA LEU A 117 -10.34 -1.76 4.56
C LEU A 117 -8.85 -1.40 4.51
N LEU A 118 -8.50 -0.16 4.83
CA LEU A 118 -7.11 0.27 4.96
C LEU A 118 -6.75 0.39 6.43
N ILE A 119 -5.74 -0.38 6.85
CA ILE A 119 -5.20 -0.33 8.21
C ILE A 119 -3.86 0.38 8.12
N LEU A 120 -3.78 1.57 8.72
CA LEU A 120 -2.55 2.34 8.84
C LEU A 120 -1.99 2.07 10.24
N ASP A 121 -1.01 1.17 10.34
CA ASP A 121 -0.28 0.98 11.59
C ASP A 121 0.97 1.85 11.54
N GLU A 122 0.90 3.03 12.15
CA GLU A 122 2.10 3.85 12.34
C GLU A 122 2.97 3.21 13.43
N PRO A 123 4.24 2.85 13.17
CA PRO A 123 5.21 2.69 14.23
C PRO A 123 5.57 4.09 14.75
N THR A 124 4.67 4.75 15.48
CA THR A 124 5.02 5.94 16.24
C THR A 124 5.73 5.50 17.52
N ASN A 125 7.05 5.31 17.43
CA ASN A 125 7.95 5.41 18.57
C ASN A 125 9.40 5.65 18.10
N ASP A 126 9.69 6.88 17.69
CA ASP A 126 10.82 7.64 18.25
C ASP A 126 10.23 8.83 19.03
#